data_AF-A0A1W9R0S1-F1
#
_entry.id   AF-A0A1W9R0S1-F1
#
_cell.length_a   1.000
_cell.length_b   1.000
_cell.length_c   1.000
_cell.angle_alpha   90.00
_cell.angle_beta   90.00
_cell.angle_gamma   90.00
#
_symmetry.space_group_name_H-M   'P 1'
#
loop_
_entity.id
_entity.type
_entity.pdbx_description
1 polymer ?
#
loop_
_entity_poly.entity_id
_entity_poly.type
_entity_poly.pdbx_seq_one_letter_code
_entity_poly.pdbx_strand_id
1 'polypeptide(L)'
;MFNPKPLTYPGIIVKNILGKMRLAPKPFEKLWMLNYLDKDLNVDASYTNKTLSWQPTPRYHILRRLVFLLDKMKSHPNEWHILNEAATKRHTAWPNFIIYEHLVAEQENIESQIIGIINSEDNKARFGNYQKMTLKDLKTDISTKYHLILASARSADRSLMLKYLDDIALQKYTIGFESEEIKSAFDIFDKIITCVNCKSEIQCKLLRIILTFYLYLKHIKIKYFVFFNKSG
;
A
#
# COMPACT_ATOMS: atom_id res chain seq x y z
N MET A 1 -35.89 13.03 -6.94
CA MET A 1 -36.19 12.16 -8.09
C MET A 1 -36.62 10.83 -7.54
N PHE A 2 -37.92 10.55 -7.52
CA PHE A 2 -38.50 9.30 -7.02
C PHE A 2 -38.08 8.18 -7.96
N ASN A 3 -37.35 7.17 -7.49
CA ASN A 3 -36.82 6.14 -8.36
C ASN A 3 -37.55 4.83 -8.10
N PRO A 4 -38.55 4.46 -8.92
CA PRO A 4 -39.42 3.34 -8.60
C PRO A 4 -38.59 2.06 -8.43
N LYS A 5 -38.75 1.42 -7.26
CA LYS A 5 -38.16 0.11 -6.90
C LYS A 5 -38.16 -0.93 -8.04
N PRO A 6 -39.21 -1.06 -8.87
CA PRO A 6 -39.19 -2.04 -9.97
C PRO A 6 -38.13 -1.75 -11.06
N LEU A 7 -37.67 -0.51 -11.23
CA LEU A 7 -36.64 -0.15 -12.21
C LEU A 7 -35.22 -0.29 -11.65
N THR A 8 -35.04 -0.03 -10.35
CA THR A 8 -33.74 -0.10 -9.68
C THR A 8 -33.29 -1.53 -9.38
N TYR A 9 -34.23 -2.43 -9.06
CA TYR A 9 -33.95 -3.85 -8.82
C TYR A 9 -33.22 -4.54 -9.98
N PRO A 10 -33.71 -4.53 -11.24
CA PRO A 10 -33.02 -5.17 -12.35
C PRO A 10 -31.66 -4.52 -12.65
N GLY A 11 -31.54 -3.20 -12.49
CA GLY A 11 -30.28 -2.49 -12.69
C GLY A 11 -29.15 -2.97 -11.76
N ILE A 12 -29.46 -3.19 -10.47
CA ILE A 12 -28.47 -3.69 -9.50
C ILE A 12 -28.08 -5.15 -9.80
N ILE A 13 -29.01 -5.98 -10.28
CA ILE A 13 -28.72 -7.36 -10.68
C ILE A 13 -27.76 -7.38 -11.86
N VAL A 14 -28.07 -6.63 -12.92
CA VAL A 14 -27.21 -6.54 -14.12
C VAL A 14 -25.81 -6.07 -13.75
N LYS A 15 -25.69 -5.02 -12.93
CA LYS A 15 -24.39 -4.53 -12.45
C LYS A 15 -23.65 -5.56 -11.60
N ASN A 16 -24.34 -6.34 -10.76
CA ASN A 16 -23.71 -7.40 -9.97
C ASN A 16 -23.21 -8.55 -10.85
N ILE A 17 -23.94 -8.92 -11.90
CA ILE A 17 -23.51 -9.94 -12.87
C ILE A 17 -22.27 -9.46 -13.62
N LEU A 18 -22.31 -8.24 -14.19
CA LEU A 18 -21.17 -7.61 -14.86
C LEU A 18 -19.95 -7.51 -13.95
N GLY A 19 -20.16 -7.19 -12.66
CA GLY A 19 -19.11 -7.13 -11.65
C GLY A 19 -18.51 -8.50 -11.30
N LYS A 20 -19.32 -9.57 -11.29
CA LYS A 20 -18.84 -10.95 -11.13
C LYS A 20 -18.06 -11.44 -12.35
N MET A 21 -18.50 -11.04 -13.55
CA MET A 21 -17.85 -11.35 -14.82
C MET A 21 -16.61 -10.49 -15.12
N ARG A 22 -16.21 -9.59 -14.19
CA ARG A 22 -15.06 -8.66 -14.32
C ARG A 22 -15.16 -7.70 -15.52
N LEU A 23 -16.34 -7.49 -16.07
CA LEU A 23 -16.61 -6.54 -17.15
C LEU A 23 -16.83 -5.11 -16.63
N ALA A 24 -17.19 -4.97 -15.36
CA ALA A 24 -17.40 -3.69 -14.68
C ALA A 24 -16.89 -3.75 -13.23
N PRO A 25 -16.60 -2.60 -12.58
CA PRO A 25 -16.35 -2.57 -11.15
C PRO A 25 -17.58 -3.06 -10.37
N LYS A 26 -17.36 -3.71 -9.22
CA LYS A 26 -18.45 -4.17 -8.35
C LYS A 26 -19.32 -2.97 -7.93
N PRO A 27 -20.65 -3.05 -8.04
CA PRO A 27 -21.52 -1.95 -7.63
C PRO A 27 -21.42 -1.72 -6.13
N PHE A 28 -21.44 -0.44 -5.74
CA PHE A 28 -21.58 -0.01 -4.37
C PHE A 28 -22.92 -0.47 -3.79
N GLU A 29 -24.01 -0.26 -4.55
CA GLU A 29 -25.36 -0.63 -4.12
C GLU A 29 -25.51 -2.16 -3.98
N LYS A 30 -26.06 -2.60 -2.86
CA LYS A 30 -26.40 -4.01 -2.59
C LYS A 30 -27.91 -4.21 -2.62
N LEU A 31 -28.34 -5.44 -2.88
CA LEU A 31 -29.77 -5.77 -2.93
C LEU A 31 -30.50 -5.45 -1.62
N TRP A 32 -29.86 -5.62 -0.46
CA TRP A 32 -30.45 -5.25 0.83
C TRP A 32 -30.68 -3.73 0.98
N MET A 33 -29.93 -2.89 0.26
CA MET A 33 -30.06 -1.44 0.30
C MET A 33 -31.31 -0.93 -0.43
N LEU A 34 -31.92 -1.76 -1.30
CA LEU A 34 -33.15 -1.41 -2.02
C LEU A 34 -34.32 -1.08 -1.07
N ASN A 35 -34.33 -1.69 0.10
CA ASN A 35 -35.34 -1.45 1.13
C ASN A 35 -35.23 -0.05 1.76
N TYR A 36 -34.12 0.65 1.52
CA TYR A 36 -33.83 1.99 2.02
C TYR A 36 -33.90 3.05 0.91
N LEU A 37 -34.00 2.65 -0.36
CA LEU A 37 -34.29 3.58 -1.45
C LEU A 37 -35.67 4.20 -1.23
N ASP A 38 -35.72 5.52 -1.37
CA ASP A 38 -36.91 6.36 -1.20
C ASP A 38 -37.57 6.30 0.19
N LYS A 39 -36.85 5.84 1.22
CA LYS A 39 -37.28 6.06 2.60
C LYS A 39 -36.87 7.46 3.05
N ASP A 40 -37.84 8.24 3.50
CA ASP A 40 -37.57 9.48 4.23
C ASP A 40 -36.81 9.13 5.51
N LEU A 41 -35.53 9.50 5.56
CA LEU A 41 -34.67 9.36 6.73
C LEU A 41 -35.04 10.45 7.74
N ASN A 42 -36.22 10.32 8.35
CA ASN A 42 -36.59 11.10 9.52
C ASN A 42 -35.83 10.54 10.72
N VAL A 43 -34.59 11.01 10.88
CA VAL A 43 -33.72 10.62 12.00
C VAL A 43 -34.09 11.47 13.22
N ASP A 44 -34.82 10.88 14.17
CA ASP A 44 -35.01 11.46 15.49
C ASP A 44 -33.85 11.05 16.42
N ALA A 45 -33.04 12.03 16.81
CA ALA A 45 -31.91 11.82 17.74
C ALA A 45 -32.30 12.05 19.21
N SER A 46 -33.57 12.33 19.51
CA SER A 46 -34.04 12.69 20.86
C SER A 46 -33.74 11.62 21.90
N TYR A 47 -33.86 10.35 21.53
CA TYR A 47 -33.53 9.23 22.42
C TYR A 47 -32.05 9.24 22.83
N THR A 48 -31.13 9.25 21.85
CA THR A 48 -29.68 9.26 22.10
C THR A 48 -29.25 10.49 22.89
N ASN A 49 -29.82 11.65 22.59
CA ASN A 49 -29.53 12.89 23.32
C ASN A 49 -29.93 12.81 24.79
N LYS A 50 -31.09 12.19 25.08
CA LYS A 50 -31.55 11.95 26.46
C LYS A 50 -30.67 10.93 27.18
N THR A 51 -30.32 9.83 26.51
CA THR A 51 -29.51 8.75 27.12
C THR A 51 -28.08 9.19 27.42
N LEU A 52 -27.47 9.98 26.53
CA LEU A 52 -26.08 10.45 26.69
C LEU A 52 -25.99 11.79 27.44
N SER A 53 -27.12 12.39 27.84
CA SER A 53 -27.19 13.75 28.42
C SER A 53 -26.39 14.78 27.61
N TRP A 54 -26.36 14.59 26.29
CA TRP A 54 -25.57 15.39 25.36
C TRP A 54 -26.47 15.91 24.26
N GLN A 55 -26.35 17.20 23.95
CA GLN A 55 -27.01 17.80 22.80
C GLN A 55 -26.00 18.67 22.02
N PRO A 56 -26.04 18.62 20.68
CA PRO A 56 -25.19 19.47 19.88
C PRO A 56 -25.57 20.93 20.11
N THR A 57 -24.58 21.79 20.38
CA THR A 57 -24.84 23.23 20.45
C THR A 57 -25.28 23.74 19.07
N PRO A 58 -26.12 24.80 18.99
CA PRO A 58 -26.67 25.27 17.71
C PRO A 58 -25.64 25.65 16.65
N ARG A 59 -24.39 25.94 17.06
CA ARG A 59 -23.25 26.20 16.18
C ARG A 59 -22.76 24.95 15.45
N TYR A 60 -22.96 23.77 16.03
CA TYR A 60 -22.47 22.49 15.51
C TYR A 60 -23.55 21.65 14.81
N HIS A 61 -24.77 22.17 14.65
CA HIS A 61 -25.78 21.50 13.83
C HIS A 61 -25.28 21.27 12.41
N ILE A 62 -25.40 20.01 11.96
CA ILE A 62 -24.92 19.58 10.65
C ILE A 62 -25.54 20.42 9.53
N LEU A 63 -26.84 20.74 9.63
CA LEU A 63 -27.57 21.52 8.62
C LEU A 63 -26.98 22.93 8.47
N ARG A 64 -26.65 23.60 9.58
CA ARG A 64 -26.02 24.93 9.56
C ARG A 64 -24.59 24.86 9.01
N ARG A 65 -23.81 23.84 9.39
CA ARG A 65 -22.45 23.61 8.88
C ARG A 65 -22.43 23.22 7.40
N LEU A 66 -23.45 22.53 6.91
CA LEU A 66 -23.54 22.04 5.54
C LEU A 66 -23.55 23.17 4.53
N VAL A 67 -24.18 24.31 4.86
CA VAL A 67 -24.14 25.53 4.02
C VAL A 67 -22.70 26.02 3.85
N PHE A 68 -21.93 26.12 4.95
CA PHE A 68 -20.52 26.54 4.89
C PHE A 68 -19.64 25.52 4.17
N LEU A 69 -19.90 24.23 4.31
CA LEU A 69 -19.20 23.18 3.58
C LEU A 69 -19.46 23.26 2.08
N LEU A 70 -20.72 23.49 1.68
CA LEU A 70 -21.10 23.66 0.27
C LEU A 70 -20.49 24.93 -0.32
N ASP A 71 -20.50 26.03 0.43
CA ASP A 71 -19.88 27.28 0.00
C ASP A 71 -18.36 27.12 -0.19
N LYS A 72 -17.67 26.47 0.76
CA LYS A 72 -16.25 26.13 0.61
C LYS A 72 -15.97 25.18 -0.56
N MET A 73 -16.82 24.16 -0.76
CA MET A 73 -16.69 23.24 -1.88
C MET A 73 -16.83 23.95 -3.24
N LYS A 74 -17.74 24.93 -3.34
CA LYS A 74 -17.96 25.70 -4.58
C LYS A 74 -16.89 26.75 -4.82
N SER A 75 -16.47 27.46 -3.77
CA SER A 75 -15.47 28.53 -3.87
C SER A 75 -14.04 27.99 -4.04
N HIS A 76 -13.72 26.84 -3.43
CA HIS A 76 -12.38 26.25 -3.42
C HIS A 76 -12.43 24.75 -3.83
N PRO A 77 -12.83 24.43 -5.07
CA PRO A 77 -13.03 23.05 -5.50
C PRO A 77 -11.74 22.23 -5.45
N ASN A 78 -10.60 22.82 -5.82
CA ASN A 78 -9.31 22.13 -5.83
C ASN A 78 -8.87 21.72 -4.41
N GLU A 79 -8.99 22.63 -3.44
CA GLU A 79 -8.68 22.31 -2.04
C GLU A 79 -9.61 21.22 -1.50
N TRP A 80 -10.89 21.29 -1.82
CA TRP A 80 -11.87 20.27 -1.47
C TRP A 80 -11.51 18.90 -2.06
N HIS A 81 -11.07 18.85 -3.31
CA HIS A 81 -10.60 17.62 -3.95
C HIS A 81 -9.36 17.06 -3.25
N ILE A 82 -8.36 17.88 -2.95
CA ILE A 82 -7.14 17.46 -2.24
C ILE A 82 -7.47 16.90 -0.85
N LEU A 83 -8.35 17.57 -0.10
CA LEU A 83 -8.76 17.14 1.23
C LEU A 83 -9.56 15.82 1.19
N ASN A 84 -10.45 15.66 0.21
CA ASN A 84 -11.20 14.41 0.01
C ASN A 84 -10.30 13.26 -0.42
N GLU A 85 -9.34 13.53 -1.31
CA GLU A 85 -8.34 12.55 -1.71
C GLU A 85 -7.50 12.13 -0.50
N ALA A 86 -7.06 13.08 0.33
CA ALA A 86 -6.32 12.81 1.56
C ALA A 86 -7.16 12.00 2.58
N ALA A 87 -8.44 12.32 2.75
CA ALA A 87 -9.35 11.58 3.63
C ALA A 87 -9.60 10.14 3.13
N THR A 88 -9.74 9.95 1.83
CA THR A 88 -9.90 8.63 1.20
C THR A 88 -8.63 7.78 1.37
N LYS A 89 -7.45 8.38 1.14
CA LYS A 89 -6.15 7.74 1.36
C LYS A 89 -5.92 7.37 2.84
N ARG A 90 -6.45 8.16 3.78
CA ARG A 90 -6.38 7.88 5.23
C ARG A 90 -7.01 6.55 5.63
N HIS A 91 -8.14 6.18 5.04
CA HIS A 91 -8.80 4.89 5.32
C HIS A 91 -8.01 3.69 4.78
N THR A 92 -7.34 3.83 3.62
CA THR A 92 -6.42 2.79 3.13
C THR A 92 -5.14 2.67 3.95
N ALA A 93 -4.79 3.71 4.72
CA ALA A 93 -3.57 3.76 5.51
C ALA A 93 -3.63 2.95 6.80
N TRP A 94 -4.80 2.60 7.34
CA TRP A 94 -4.87 1.87 8.62
C TRP A 94 -4.14 0.52 8.61
N PRO A 95 -4.34 -0.38 7.62
CA PRO A 95 -3.56 -1.61 7.55
C PRO A 95 -2.08 -1.37 7.26
N ASN A 96 -1.77 -0.38 6.42
CA ASN A 96 -0.38 -0.05 6.06
C ASN A 96 0.39 0.57 7.24
N PHE A 97 -0.31 1.32 8.08
CA PHE A 97 0.21 1.94 9.29
C PHE A 97 0.52 0.88 10.34
N ILE A 98 -0.36 -0.11 10.55
CA ILE A 98 -0.07 -1.25 11.43
C ILE A 98 1.18 -2.01 10.95
N ILE A 99 1.31 -2.23 9.64
CA ILE A 99 2.51 -2.87 9.05
C ILE A 99 3.75 -2.02 9.30
N TYR A 100 3.66 -0.72 9.05
CA TYR A 100 4.76 0.22 9.25
C TYR A 100 5.22 0.24 10.72
N GLU A 101 4.31 0.36 11.67
CA GLU A 101 4.64 0.36 13.11
C GLU A 101 5.34 -0.94 13.54
N HIS A 102 4.85 -2.10 13.08
CA HIS A 102 5.50 -3.38 13.35
C HIS A 102 6.90 -3.49 12.74
N LEU A 103 7.08 -3.05 11.49
CA LEU A 103 8.39 -3.05 10.84
C LEU A 103 9.37 -2.08 11.52
N VAL A 104 8.90 -0.94 12.01
CA VAL A 104 9.75 -0.01 12.76
C VAL A 104 10.20 -0.63 14.08
N ALA A 105 9.30 -1.28 14.81
CA ALA A 105 9.62 -1.93 16.08
C ALA A 105 10.65 -3.07 15.93
N GLU A 106 10.57 -3.84 14.84
CA GLU A 106 11.46 -4.99 14.57
C GLU A 106 12.70 -4.65 13.73
N GLN A 107 12.96 -3.37 13.43
CA GLN A 107 14.02 -2.96 12.50
C GLN A 107 15.39 -3.53 12.89
N GLU A 108 15.82 -3.34 14.13
CA GLU A 108 17.15 -3.78 14.59
C GLU A 108 17.30 -5.31 14.55
N ASN A 109 16.23 -6.03 14.89
CA ASN A 109 16.18 -7.48 14.85
C ASN A 109 16.26 -8.00 13.40
N ILE A 110 15.52 -7.38 12.47
CA ILE A 110 15.54 -7.76 11.06
C ILE A 110 16.91 -7.45 10.43
N GLU A 111 17.47 -6.27 10.66
CA GLU A 111 18.77 -5.89 10.10
C GLU A 111 19.90 -6.80 10.61
N SER A 112 19.91 -7.14 11.90
CA SER A 112 20.91 -8.03 12.48
C SER A 112 20.83 -9.46 11.93
N GLN A 113 19.62 -10.00 11.75
CA GLN A 113 19.42 -11.31 11.11
C GLN A 113 19.90 -11.31 9.65
N ILE A 114 19.60 -10.27 8.88
CA ILE A 114 20.05 -10.15 7.48
C ILE A 114 21.58 -10.14 7.41
N ILE A 115 22.24 -9.32 8.24
CA ILE A 115 23.71 -9.24 8.29
C ILE A 115 24.31 -10.60 8.67
N GLY A 116 23.72 -11.29 9.65
CA GLY A 116 24.16 -12.62 10.08
C GLY A 116 24.09 -13.67 8.96
N ILE A 117 23.00 -13.68 8.19
CA ILE A 117 22.84 -14.60 7.05
C ILE A 117 23.83 -14.28 5.93
N ILE A 118 24.01 -13.00 5.58
CA ILE A 118 24.93 -12.60 4.52
C ILE A 118 26.38 -12.96 4.88
N ASN A 119 26.78 -12.81 6.15
CA ASN A 119 28.15 -13.11 6.60
C ASN A 119 28.39 -14.57 6.98
N SER A 120 27.38 -15.44 6.92
CA SER A 120 27.58 -16.87 7.18
C SER A 120 28.49 -17.53 6.13
N GLU A 121 29.34 -18.45 6.59
CA GLU A 121 30.31 -19.15 5.74
C GLU A 121 29.63 -19.97 4.63
N ASP A 122 28.43 -20.52 4.91
CA ASP A 122 27.62 -21.28 3.95
C ASP A 122 27.17 -20.44 2.74
N ASN A 123 27.05 -19.11 2.91
CA ASN A 123 26.56 -18.22 1.85
C ASN A 123 27.67 -17.48 1.10
N LYS A 124 28.94 -17.80 1.35
CA LYS A 124 30.09 -17.17 0.69
C LYS A 124 30.05 -17.28 -0.84
N ALA A 125 29.54 -18.40 -1.35
CA ALA A 125 29.35 -18.61 -2.79
C ALA A 125 28.23 -17.73 -3.39
N ARG A 126 27.26 -17.28 -2.59
CA ARG A 126 26.10 -16.49 -3.04
C ARG A 126 26.26 -14.99 -2.83
N PHE A 127 27.01 -14.57 -1.82
CA PHE A 127 27.19 -13.17 -1.41
C PHE A 127 28.65 -12.74 -1.44
N GLY A 128 29.42 -13.27 -2.39
CA GLY A 128 30.86 -13.06 -2.47
C GLY A 128 31.28 -11.60 -2.57
N ASN A 129 30.48 -10.72 -3.16
CA ASN A 129 30.79 -9.29 -3.23
C ASN A 129 30.27 -8.52 -2.00
N TYR A 130 29.12 -8.92 -1.44
CA TYR A 130 28.63 -8.34 -0.17
C TYR A 130 29.58 -8.62 1.01
N GLN A 131 30.20 -9.81 1.06
CA GLN A 131 31.17 -10.15 2.11
C GLN A 131 32.53 -9.44 1.96
N LYS A 132 32.85 -8.93 0.76
CA LYS A 132 34.05 -8.10 0.54
C LYS A 132 33.86 -6.66 1.01
N MET A 133 32.62 -6.22 1.22
CA MET A 133 32.32 -4.87 1.70
C MET A 133 32.71 -4.73 3.17
N THR A 134 33.02 -3.51 3.61
CA THR A 134 33.20 -3.26 5.04
C THR A 134 31.88 -3.47 5.78
N LEU A 135 31.92 -3.92 7.04
CA LEU A 135 30.71 -4.10 7.85
C LEU A 135 29.86 -2.82 7.95
N LYS A 136 30.51 -1.65 7.94
CA LYS A 136 29.86 -0.34 7.96
C LYS A 136 29.09 -0.06 6.67
N ASP A 137 29.70 -0.35 5.52
CA ASP A 137 29.06 -0.16 4.22
C ASP A 137 27.91 -1.14 4.02
N LEU A 138 28.09 -2.40 4.43
CA LEU A 138 27.06 -3.44 4.39
C LEU A 138 25.84 -3.05 5.24
N LYS A 139 26.08 -2.58 6.48
CA LYS A 139 25.00 -2.11 7.36
C LYS A 139 24.25 -0.94 6.73
N THR A 140 24.98 0.03 6.17
CA THR A 140 24.38 1.20 5.51
C THR A 140 23.54 0.80 4.30
N ASP A 141 24.03 -0.12 3.47
CA ASP A 141 23.32 -0.66 2.30
C ASP A 141 22.04 -1.40 2.71
N ILE A 142 22.09 -2.20 3.77
CA ILE A 142 20.93 -2.93 4.32
C ILE A 142 19.90 -1.97 4.91
N SER A 143 20.31 -1.02 5.76
CA SER A 143 19.40 -0.03 6.35
C SER A 143 18.75 0.84 5.28
N THR A 144 19.49 1.23 4.22
CA THR A 144 18.90 2.02 3.12
C THR A 144 17.80 1.23 2.40
N LYS A 145 18.05 -0.04 2.08
CA LYS A 145 17.02 -0.92 1.48
C LYS A 145 15.83 -1.11 2.40
N TYR A 146 16.07 -1.28 3.71
CA TYR A 146 15.01 -1.42 4.70
C TYR A 146 14.13 -0.17 4.79
N HIS A 147 14.73 1.02 4.82
CA HIS A 147 13.99 2.29 4.83
C HIS A 147 13.16 2.50 3.56
N LEU A 148 13.62 2.04 2.41
CA LEU A 148 12.83 2.07 1.17
C LEU A 148 11.63 1.13 1.23
N ILE A 149 11.81 -0.06 1.81
CA ILE A 149 10.70 -0.98 2.07
C ILE A 149 9.69 -0.34 3.04
N LEU A 150 10.16 0.25 4.16
CA LEU A 150 9.32 0.98 5.12
C LEU A 150 8.53 2.12 4.46
N ALA A 151 9.19 2.95 3.65
CA ALA A 151 8.56 4.06 2.95
C ALA A 151 7.45 3.55 2.00
N SER A 152 7.74 2.48 1.24
CA SER A 152 6.77 1.88 0.33
C SER A 152 5.62 1.17 1.04
N ALA A 153 5.87 0.57 2.22
CA ALA A 153 4.84 -0.04 3.05
C ALA A 153 3.88 1.03 3.61
N ARG A 154 4.41 2.18 4.03
CA ARG A 154 3.62 3.30 4.55
C ARG A 154 2.77 3.98 3.47
N SER A 155 3.36 4.32 2.33
CA SER A 155 2.69 5.10 1.26
C SER A 155 1.87 4.24 0.30
N ALA A 156 2.08 2.92 0.28
CA ALA A 156 1.66 1.99 -0.78
C ALA A 156 2.18 2.35 -2.19
N ASP A 157 3.01 3.38 -2.32
CA ASP A 157 3.65 3.77 -3.56
C ASP A 157 5.00 3.06 -3.68
N ARG A 158 5.18 2.37 -4.79
CA ARG A 158 6.38 1.57 -5.12
C ARG A 158 7.31 2.32 -6.06
N SER A 159 6.89 3.46 -6.61
CA SER A 159 7.62 4.22 -7.62
C SER A 159 9.02 4.62 -7.14
N LEU A 160 9.14 5.07 -5.88
CA LEU A 160 10.39 5.50 -5.27
C LEU A 160 11.38 4.33 -5.11
N MET A 161 10.89 3.18 -4.66
CA MET A 161 11.70 1.98 -4.54
C MET A 161 12.17 1.48 -5.91
N LEU A 162 11.29 1.46 -6.92
CA LEU A 162 11.65 1.04 -8.29
C LEU A 162 12.73 1.94 -8.91
N LYS A 163 12.61 3.27 -8.75
CA LYS A 163 13.63 4.22 -9.23
C LYS A 163 14.99 3.98 -8.57
N TYR A 164 15.00 3.83 -7.25
CA TYR A 164 16.23 3.54 -6.52
C TYR A 164 16.90 2.23 -7.01
N LEU A 165 16.10 1.21 -7.32
CA LEU A 165 16.63 -0.06 -7.83
C LEU A 165 17.23 0.08 -9.21
N ASP A 166 16.64 0.89 -10.09
CA ASP A 166 17.23 1.18 -11.40
C ASP A 166 18.59 1.86 -11.24
N ASP A 167 18.69 2.84 -10.35
CA ASP A 167 19.93 3.59 -10.09
C ASP A 167 21.01 2.68 -9.48
N ILE A 168 20.65 1.84 -8.51
CA ILE A 168 21.59 0.93 -7.85
C ILE A 168 21.97 -0.25 -8.74
N ALA A 169 21.05 -0.80 -9.54
CA ALA A 169 21.36 -1.92 -10.41
C ALA A 169 22.50 -1.56 -11.37
N LEU A 170 22.46 -0.35 -11.93
CA LEU A 170 23.54 0.19 -12.76
C LEU A 170 24.86 0.31 -11.99
N GLN A 171 24.84 0.93 -10.81
CA GLN A 171 26.05 1.13 -10.01
C GLN A 171 26.67 -0.18 -9.50
N LYS A 172 25.85 -1.15 -9.07
CA LYS A 172 26.35 -2.43 -8.56
C LYS A 172 26.91 -3.29 -9.69
N TYR A 173 26.32 -3.22 -10.89
CA TYR A 173 26.84 -3.93 -12.06
C TYR A 173 28.23 -3.41 -12.48
N THR A 174 28.48 -2.10 -12.45
CA THR A 174 29.81 -1.54 -12.75
C THR A 174 30.87 -1.96 -11.72
N ILE A 175 30.46 -2.24 -10.49
CA ILE A 175 31.32 -2.74 -9.41
C ILE A 175 31.54 -4.27 -9.51
N GLY A 176 30.80 -4.97 -10.38
CA GLY A 176 30.93 -6.41 -10.61
C GLY A 176 29.97 -7.29 -9.82
N PHE A 177 28.87 -6.74 -9.30
CA PHE A 177 27.80 -7.56 -8.70
C PHE A 177 27.01 -8.29 -9.77
N GLU A 178 26.78 -9.58 -9.54
CA GLU A 178 25.90 -10.37 -10.40
C GLU A 178 24.43 -10.08 -10.08
N SER A 179 23.58 -10.13 -11.12
CA SER A 179 22.13 -9.96 -10.96
C SER A 179 21.52 -10.98 -9.98
N GLU A 180 22.08 -12.18 -9.91
CA GLU A 180 21.61 -13.24 -9.01
C GLU A 180 21.97 -12.98 -7.56
N GLU A 181 23.12 -12.35 -7.30
CA GLU A 181 23.55 -11.93 -5.97
C GLU A 181 22.65 -10.80 -5.44
N ILE A 182 22.35 -9.80 -6.26
CA ILE A 182 21.43 -8.70 -5.90
C ILE A 182 20.03 -9.27 -5.62
N LYS A 183 19.53 -10.15 -6.48
CA LYS A 183 18.23 -10.80 -6.28
C LYS A 183 18.22 -11.57 -4.95
N SER A 184 19.21 -12.43 -4.72
CA SER A 184 19.32 -13.24 -3.50
C SER A 184 19.34 -12.39 -2.22
N ALA A 185 19.92 -11.19 -2.28
CA ALA A 185 19.90 -10.27 -1.14
C ALA A 185 18.46 -9.85 -0.81
N PHE A 186 17.65 -9.45 -1.79
CA PHE A 186 16.24 -9.11 -1.57
C PHE A 186 15.37 -10.32 -1.22
N ASP A 187 15.71 -11.51 -1.71
CA ASP A 187 15.04 -12.77 -1.30
C ASP A 187 15.19 -13.01 0.22
N ILE A 188 16.32 -12.60 0.83
CA ILE A 188 16.52 -12.66 2.28
C ILE A 188 15.60 -11.68 3.00
N PHE A 189 15.50 -10.43 2.53
CA PHE A 189 14.57 -9.45 3.10
C PHE A 189 13.13 -10.00 3.09
N ASP A 190 12.70 -10.60 1.99
CA ASP A 190 11.37 -11.21 1.85
C ASP A 190 11.14 -12.34 2.87
N LYS A 191 12.09 -13.28 2.97
CA LYS A 191 12.00 -14.40 3.88
C LYS A 191 11.90 -13.94 5.33
N ILE A 192 12.76 -13.03 5.77
CA ILE A 192 12.80 -12.57 7.16
C ILE A 192 11.55 -11.76 7.48
N ILE A 193 11.17 -10.81 6.63
CA ILE A 193 9.98 -9.98 6.85
C ILE A 193 8.70 -10.83 6.88
N THR A 194 8.62 -11.86 6.03
CA THR A 194 7.47 -12.78 6.02
C THR A 194 7.43 -13.69 7.25
N CYS A 195 8.59 -14.14 7.74
CA CYS A 195 8.70 -14.93 8.97
C CYS A 195 8.33 -14.11 10.23
N VAL A 196 8.77 -12.85 10.31
CA VAL A 196 8.47 -11.96 11.44
C VAL A 196 6.99 -11.56 11.46
N ASN A 197 6.36 -11.35 10.29
CA ASN A 197 4.96 -10.96 10.18
C ASN A 197 4.01 -12.15 9.96
N CYS A 198 3.84 -12.98 10.99
CA CYS A 198 2.97 -14.17 10.97
C CYS A 198 1.47 -13.87 11.21
N LYS A 199 0.95 -12.72 10.76
CA LYS A 199 -0.49 -12.39 10.78
C LYS A 199 -1.05 -12.39 9.35
N SER A 200 -2.05 -13.24 9.09
CA SER A 200 -2.53 -13.67 7.77
C SER A 200 -2.95 -12.54 6.79
N GLU A 201 -3.47 -11.42 7.29
CA GLU A 201 -3.92 -10.30 6.45
C GLU A 201 -2.78 -9.37 6.00
N ILE A 202 -1.68 -9.36 6.76
CA ILE A 202 -0.47 -8.55 6.54
C ILE A 202 0.45 -9.23 5.51
N GLN A 203 0.54 -10.57 5.58
CA GLN A 203 1.32 -11.39 4.65
C GLN A 203 0.92 -11.12 3.18
N CYS A 204 -0.37 -11.05 2.86
CA CYS A 204 -0.83 -10.87 1.47
C CYS A 204 -0.47 -9.51 0.84
N LYS A 205 -0.30 -8.44 1.63
CA LYS A 205 0.08 -7.11 1.12
C LYS A 205 1.60 -6.97 0.93
N LEU A 206 2.40 -7.49 1.86
CA LEU A 206 3.86 -7.52 1.75
C LEU A 206 4.32 -8.45 0.62
N LEU A 207 3.75 -9.66 0.52
CA LEU A 207 3.95 -10.55 -0.63
C LEU A 207 3.65 -9.86 -1.95
N ARG A 208 2.61 -9.01 -2.02
CA ARG A 208 2.29 -8.25 -3.24
C ARG A 208 3.31 -7.17 -3.59
N ILE A 209 3.93 -6.52 -2.61
CA ILE A 209 4.99 -5.53 -2.84
C ILE A 209 6.23 -6.24 -3.39
N ILE A 210 6.57 -7.37 -2.77
CA ILE A 210 7.77 -8.15 -3.07
C ILE A 210 7.60 -8.96 -4.37
N LEU A 211 6.43 -9.53 -4.67
CA LEU A 211 6.13 -10.15 -5.98
C LEU A 211 6.24 -9.15 -7.14
N THR A 212 5.80 -7.90 -6.98
CA THR A 212 6.06 -6.87 -8.02
C THR A 212 7.55 -6.59 -8.18
N PHE A 213 8.31 -6.63 -7.09
CA PHE A 213 9.75 -6.45 -7.11
C PHE A 213 10.46 -7.61 -7.83
N TYR A 214 10.08 -8.86 -7.57
CA TYR A 214 10.59 -10.03 -8.30
C TYR A 214 10.25 -9.99 -9.79
N LEU A 215 9.02 -9.56 -10.14
CA LEU A 215 8.61 -9.36 -11.53
C LEU A 215 9.43 -8.24 -12.19
N TYR A 216 9.75 -7.18 -11.45
CA TYR A 216 10.57 -6.07 -11.92
C TYR A 216 12.04 -6.46 -12.13
N LEU A 217 12.67 -7.15 -11.18
CA LEU A 217 14.03 -7.68 -11.33
C LEU A 217 14.14 -8.68 -12.49
N LYS A 218 13.11 -9.50 -12.71
CA LYS A 218 13.03 -10.38 -13.89
C LYS A 218 12.99 -9.57 -15.19
N HIS A 219 12.35 -8.40 -15.18
CA HIS A 219 12.28 -7.47 -16.30
C HIS A 219 13.58 -6.65 -16.49
N ILE A 220 14.28 -6.31 -15.40
CA ILE A 220 15.62 -5.69 -15.40
C ILE A 220 16.64 -6.64 -16.03
N LYS A 221 16.63 -7.93 -15.66
CA LYS A 221 17.49 -8.95 -16.29
C LYS A 221 17.33 -8.94 -17.81
N ILE A 222 16.11 -8.73 -18.32
CA ILE A 222 15.85 -8.62 -19.78
C ILE A 222 16.33 -7.28 -20.34
N LYS A 223 16.04 -6.16 -19.66
CA LYS A 223 16.33 -4.80 -20.15
C LYS A 223 17.83 -4.54 -20.27
N TYR A 224 18.64 -4.96 -19.29
CA TYR A 224 20.08 -4.71 -19.27
C TYR A 224 20.90 -5.80 -19.99
N PHE A 225 20.40 -7.04 -20.07
CA PHE A 225 21.01 -8.09 -20.90
C PHE A 225 20.82 -7.82 -22.40
N VAL A 226 19.71 -7.19 -22.81
CA VAL A 226 19.47 -6.78 -24.21
C VAL A 226 20.21 -5.50 -24.59
N PHE A 227 20.39 -4.55 -23.66
CA PHE A 227 21.07 -3.28 -23.97
C PHE A 227 22.59 -3.42 -24.16
N PHE A 228 23.23 -4.40 -23.51
CA PHE A 228 24.68 -4.57 -23.58
C PHE A 228 25.16 -5.77 -24.43
N ASN A 229 24.29 -6.70 -24.84
CA ASN A 229 24.60 -7.66 -25.92
C ASN A 229 24.54 -7.04 -27.34
N LYS A 230 24.17 -5.76 -27.45
CA LYS A 230 24.20 -4.99 -28.70
C LYS A 230 25.44 -4.10 -28.85
N SER A 231 26.31 -4.06 -27.85
CA SER A 231 27.52 -3.23 -27.83
C SER A 231 28.81 -4.05 -27.73
N GLY A 232 28.75 -5.35 -28.02
CA GLY A 232 29.88 -6.24 -28.26
C GLY A 232 29.94 -6.69 -29.71
#